data_AF-A0A6A4BZZ7-F1
#
_entry.id   AF-A0A6A4BZZ7-F1
#
_cell.length_a   1.000
_cell.length_b   1.000
_cell.length_c   1.000
_cell.angle_alpha   90.00
_cell.angle_beta   90.00
_cell.angle_gamma   90.00
#
_symmetry.space_group_name_H-M   'P 1'
#
loop_
_entity.id
_entity.type
_entity.pdbx_description
1 polymer ?
#
loop_
_entity_poly.entity_id
_entity_poly.type
_entity_poly.pdbx_seq_one_letter_code
_entity_poly.pdbx_strand_id
1 'polypeptide(L)' 'MKSTSKGGAKYILTFVDDFSRYVVAYFLKKKSEVASKLKEFMMFYEKQWGERLMCLRSDKATEFVNKDVTRICSLNGIMH' A
#
# COMPACT_ATOMS: atom_id res chain seq x y z
N MET A 1 -10.20 7.94 21.99
CA MET A 1 -10.69 6.66 21.43
C MET A 1 -10.55 6.75 19.91
N LYS A 2 -9.93 5.78 19.22
CA LYS A 2 -9.84 5.85 17.74
C LYS A 2 -11.23 5.61 17.16
N SER A 3 -11.83 6.64 16.55
CA SER A 3 -13.16 6.57 15.95
C SER A 3 -13.16 5.61 14.78
N THR A 4 -14.16 4.73 14.74
CA THR A 4 -14.35 3.79 13.64
C THR A 4 -15.29 4.41 12.61
N SER A 5 -14.99 4.26 11.32
CA SER A 5 -15.88 4.71 10.25
C SER A 5 -17.21 3.93 10.24
N LYS A 6 -18.21 4.43 9.50
CA LYS A 6 -19.49 3.71 9.30
C LYS A 6 -19.30 2.28 8.76
N GLY A 7 -18.24 2.03 8.00
CA GLY A 7 -17.89 0.71 7.44
C GLY A 7 -17.05 -0.18 8.37
N GLY A 8 -16.80 0.23 9.62
CA GLY A 8 -16.00 -0.55 10.57
C GLY A 8 -14.48 -0.38 10.41
N ALA A 9 -14.00 0.44 9.47
CA ALA A 9 -12.58 0.72 9.28
C ALA A 9 -12.04 1.68 10.34
N LYS A 10 -10.79 1.45 10.76
CA LYS A 10 -10.08 2.20 11.81
C LYS A 10 -8.84 2.94 11.28
N TYR A 11 -8.41 2.61 10.06
CA TYR A 11 -7.23 3.16 9.42
C TYR A 11 -7.52 3.47 7.96
N ILE A 12 -6.79 4.42 7.40
CA ILE A 12 -6.76 4.70 5.97
C ILE A 12 -5.32 4.46 5.52
N LEU A 13 -5.15 3.65 4.48
CA LEU A 13 -3.88 3.47 3.78
C LEU A 13 -3.97 4.27 2.47
N THR A 14 -3.01 5.17 2.26
CA THR A 14 -2.92 5.97 1.04
C THR A 14 -1.66 5.63 0.27
N PHE A 15 -1.80 5.30 -1.01
CA PHE A 15 -0.70 5.28 -1.96
C PHE A 15 -0.74 6.56 -2.78
N VAL A 16 0.41 7.22 -2.89
CA VAL A 16 0.57 8.47 -3.62
C VAL A 16 1.66 8.26 -4.65
N ASP A 17 1.35 8.45 -5.91
CA ASP A 17 2.36 8.55 -6.95
C ASP A 17 3.05 9.92 -6.86
N ASP A 18 4.38 9.92 -6.78
CA ASP A 18 5.17 11.14 -6.58
C ASP A 18 5.19 12.01 -7.85
N PHE A 19 5.06 11.40 -9.03
CA PHE A 19 5.08 12.11 -10.31
C PHE A 19 3.71 12.73 -10.66
N SER A 20 2.69 11.89 -10.83
CA SER A 20 1.36 12.34 -11.28
C SER A 20 0.50 12.94 -10.18
N ARG A 21 0.89 12.76 -8.90
CA ARG A 21 0.05 13.06 -7.73
C ARG A 21 -1.22 12.23 -7.67
N TYR A 22 -1.31 11.12 -8.41
CA TYR A 22 -2.42 10.19 -8.29
C TYR A 22 -2.46 9.58 -6.89
N VAL A 23 -3.65 9.56 -6.27
CA VAL A 23 -3.86 9.06 -4.91
C VAL A 23 -4.90 7.96 -4.91
N VAL A 24 -4.58 6.85 -4.26
CA VAL A 24 -5.54 5.77 -3.93
C VAL A 24 -5.64 5.63 -2.43
N ALA A 25 -6.86 5.56 -1.91
CA ALA A 25 -7.13 5.34 -0.49
C ALA A 25 -7.87 4.01 -0.27
N TYR A 26 -7.36 3.21 0.68
CA TYR A 26 -8.00 1.98 1.14
C TYR A 26 -8.40 2.11 2.61
N PHE A 27 -9.64 1.75 2.93
CA PHE A 27 -10.13 1.68 4.30
C PHE A 27 -9.76 0.34 4.94
N LEU A 28 -9.02 0.36 6.05
CA LEU A 28 -8.56 -0.85 6.73
C LEU A 28 -9.20 -0.99 8.12
N LYS A 29 -9.56 -2.22 8.50
CA LYS A 29 -9.99 -2.57 9.85
C LYS A 29 -8.79 -2.87 10.75
N LYS A 30 -7.70 -3.41 10.19
CA LYS A 30 -6.45 -3.77 10.85
C LYS A 30 -5.24 -3.34 10.00
N LYS A 31 -4.16 -2.91 10.66
CA LYS A 31 -2.90 -2.55 9.98
C LYS A 31 -2.25 -3.74 9.25
N SER A 32 -2.54 -4.99 9.67
CA SER A 32 -2.05 -6.20 9.01
C SER A 32 -2.58 -6.37 7.57
N GLU A 33 -3.57 -5.59 7.15
CA GLU A 33 -4.13 -5.63 5.79
C GLU A 33 -3.25 -4.92 4.74
N VAL A 34 -2.22 -4.18 5.18
CA VAL A 34 -1.35 -3.37 4.29
C VAL A 34 -0.71 -4.19 3.17
N ALA A 35 -0.11 -5.34 3.48
CA ALA A 35 0.54 -6.18 2.46
C ALA A 35 -0.45 -6.68 1.40
N SER A 36 -1.69 -6.99 1.80
CA SER A 36 -2.73 -7.40 0.85
C SER A 36 -3.16 -6.24 -0.04
N LYS A 37 -3.31 -5.04 0.51
CA LYS A 37 -3.68 -3.85 -0.26
C LYS A 37 -2.55 -3.33 -1.15
N LEU A 38 -1.29 -3.53 -0.77
CA LEU A 38 -0.14 -3.27 -1.63
C LEU A 38 -0.19 -4.13 -2.89
N LYS A 39 -0.44 -5.44 -2.77
CA LYS A 39 -0.58 -6.33 -3.94
C LYS A 39 -1.73 -5.92 -4.86
N GLU A 40 -2.88 -5.59 -4.27
CA GLU A 40 -4.05 -5.11 -5.01
C GLU A 40 -3.74 -3.82 -5.79
N PHE A 41 -3.08 -2.87 -5.12
CA PHE A 41 -2.65 -1.62 -5.74
C PHE A 41 -1.64 -1.86 -6.87
N MET A 42 -0.62 -2.69 -6.67
CA MET A 42 0.37 -3.01 -7.70
C MET A 42 -0.28 -3.57 -8.97
N MET A 43 -1.13 -4.60 -8.84
CA MET A 43 -1.82 -5.18 -10.00
C MET A 43 -2.71 -4.17 -10.72
N PHE A 44 -3.40 -3.32 -9.97
CA PHE A 44 -4.23 -2.26 -10.54
C PHE A 44 -3.36 -1.23 -11.28
N TYR A 45 -2.30 -0.73 -10.64
CA TYR A 45 -1.42 0.29 -11.19
C TYR A 45 -0.76 -0.19 -12.49
N GLU A 46 -0.15 -1.37 -12.45
CA GLU A 46 0.53 -1.92 -13.63
C GLU A 46 -0.42 -2.13 -14.81
N LYS A 47 -1.68 -2.48 -14.55
CA LYS A 47 -2.67 -2.70 -15.59
C LYS A 47 -3.24 -1.40 -16.18
N GLN A 48 -3.38 -0.34 -15.37
CA GLN A 48 -3.94 0.92 -15.86
C GLN A 48 -2.89 1.76 -16.61
N TRP A 49 -1.64 1.77 -16.13
CA TRP A 49 -0.59 2.61 -16.70
C TRP A 49 0.37 1.85 -17.61
N GLY A 50 0.40 0.51 -17.57
CA GLY A 50 1.38 -0.28 -18.33
C GLY A 50 2.81 -0.14 -17.79
N GLU A 51 2.98 0.43 -16.60
CA GLU A 51 4.26 0.69 -15.95
C GLU A 51 4.41 -0.16 -14.69
N ARG A 52 5.64 -0.56 -14.36
CA ARG A 52 5.92 -1.29 -13.12
C ARG A 52 6.18 -0.34 -11.96
N LEU A 53 5.70 -0.71 -10.77
CA LEU A 53 6.07 -0.01 -9.54
C LEU A 53 7.56 -0.25 -9.27
N MET A 54 8.38 0.81 -9.24
CA MET A 54 9.83 0.68 -9.06
C MET A 54 10.28 0.94 -7.62
N CYS A 55 9.60 1.83 -6.90
CA CYS A 55 9.99 2.25 -5.56
C CYS A 55 8.76 2.42 -4.67
N LEU A 56 8.85 1.92 -3.44
CA LEU A 56 7.88 2.12 -2.37
C LEU A 56 8.52 2.98 -1.28
N ARG A 57 8.09 4.24 -1.13
CA ARG A 57 8.54 5.10 -0.02
C ARG A 57 7.53 5.00 1.13
N SER A 58 8.01 4.68 2.34
CA SER A 58 7.17 4.60 3.54
C SER A 58 7.86 5.23 4.75
N ASP A 59 7.11 5.48 5.82
CA ASP A 59 7.60 6.01 7.10
C ASP A 59 8.34 4.96 7.97
N LYS A 60 8.62 3.78 7.40
CA LYS A 60 9.22 2.62 8.07
C LYS A 60 8.41 2.09 9.25
N ALA A 61 7.11 2.40 9.34
CA ALA A 61 6.24 1.79 10.34
C ALA A 61 6.16 0.27 10.17
N THR A 62 5.83 -0.45 11.23
CA THR A 62 5.89 -1.93 11.27
C THR A 62 4.90 -2.60 10.30
N GLU A 63 3.82 -1.90 9.94
CA GLU A 63 2.91 -2.35 8.88
C GLU A 63 3.55 -2.38 7.47
N PHE A 64 4.61 -1.61 7.26
CA PHE A 64 5.38 -1.59 6.02
C PHE A 64 6.67 -2.40 6.18
N VAL A 65 7.32 -2.38 7.34
CA VAL A 65 8.56 -3.12 7.59
C VAL A 65 8.26 -4.48 8.20
N ASN A 66 7.82 -5.42 7.38
CA ASN A 66 7.58 -6.81 7.77
C ASN A 66 7.88 -7.79 6.63
N LYS A 67 7.94 -9.08 6.98
CA LYS A 67 8.30 -10.16 6.04
C LYS A 67 7.43 -10.22 4.79
N ASP A 68 6.15 -9.88 4.89
CA ASP A 68 5.24 -9.93 3.74
C ASP A 68 5.52 -8.81 2.75
N VAL A 69 5.65 -7.57 3.23
CA VAL A 69 5.99 -6.43 2.38
C VAL A 69 7.40 -6.60 1.80
N THR A 70 8.38 -6.99 2.62
CA THR A 70 9.74 -7.30 2.13
C THR A 70 9.72 -8.34 1.03
N ARG A 71 8.97 -9.44 1.20
CA ARG A 71 8.84 -10.48 0.18
C ARG A 71 8.17 -9.97 -1.09
N ILE A 72 7.12 -9.14 -0.98
CA ILE A 72 6.49 -8.50 -2.13
C ILE A 72 7.51 -7.66 -2.89
N CYS A 73 8.25 -6.80 -2.20
CA CYS A 73 9.22 -5.92 -2.83
C CYS A 73 10.33 -6.71 -3.52
N SER A 74 10.92 -7.70 -2.84
CA SER A 74 11.98 -8.54 -3.41
C SER A 74 11.54 -9.34 -4.64
N LEU A 75 10.32 -9.91 -4.64
CA LEU A 75 9.82 -10.70 -5.77
C LEU A 75 9.49 -9.85 -7.01
N ASN A 76 9.17 -8.57 -6.82
CA ASN A 76 8.77 -7.66 -7.90
C ASN A 76 9.88 -6.67 -8.27
N GLY A 77 11.06 -6.75 -7.65
CA GLY A 77 12.17 -5.83 -7.90
C GLY A 77 11.89 -4.39 -7.44
N ILE A 78 11.01 -4.20 -6.45
CA ILE A 78 10.69 -2.88 -5.89
C ILE A 78 11.75 -2.50 -4.86
N MET A 79 12.29 -1.29 -4.98
CA MET A 79 13.12 -0.68 -3.94
C MET A 79 12.22 -0.15 -2.81
N HIS A 80 12.42 -0.60 -1.57
CA HIS A 80 11.65 -0.18 -0.40
C HIS A 80 12.56 0.35 0.71
#